data_AF-W9NLY4-F1
#
_entry.id   AF-W9NLY4-F1
#
_cell.length_a   1.000
_cell.length_b   1.000
_cell.length_c   1.000
_cell.angle_alpha   90.00
_cell.angle_beta   90.00
_cell.angle_gamma   90.00
#
_symmetry.space_group_name_H-M   'P 1'
#
loop_
_entity.id
_entity.type
_entity.pdbx_description
1 polymer ?
#
loop_
_entity_poly.entity_id
_entity_poly.type
_entity_poly.pdbx_seq_one_letter_code
_entity_poly.pdbx_strand_id
1 'polypeptide(L)'
;MANIKQPLRILSLDGGGVRGLSSLLILRSIMENIAKEKKDGTSIDSMRPCDYFDCITGAGIGGVIALLLGRLKLTMLECTVEYRMLSSLNYRDASISPLFDINDFLSICNRITKKYENPNMLQEPGNEGPLTFVYAMAKNKELQCLRTYPSADDPIDPKQTPISTVMAALMTARGLFNEVSLNGEFGDKVTFLDQPYPWSFSNPITEAVTEAQGRIKGAEIGVIVSIGTGEVAKDDIQDLALLGQLDLPGSLNQSLLKIVWPLSLPYRAVSWAFGSSVHWEARSLYLNAMKAALAIPIQNFEG
;
A
#
# COMPACT_ATOMS: atom_id res chain seq x y z
N MET A 1 8.50 -29.18 -9.14
CA MET A 1 9.03 -28.02 -9.87
C MET A 1 7.88 -27.40 -10.61
N ALA A 2 7.49 -26.15 -10.30
CA ALA A 2 6.36 -25.50 -10.97
C ALA A 2 6.69 -25.29 -12.45
N ASN A 3 5.82 -25.81 -13.32
CA ASN A 3 5.95 -25.70 -14.76
C ASN A 3 5.69 -24.23 -15.16
N ILE A 4 6.68 -23.54 -15.72
CA ILE A 4 6.54 -22.13 -16.13
C ILE A 4 5.52 -22.07 -17.27
N LYS A 5 4.31 -21.57 -17.01
CA LYS A 5 3.22 -21.52 -18.00
C LYS A 5 2.96 -20.12 -18.59
N GLN A 6 3.43 -19.04 -17.97
CA GLN A 6 3.18 -17.65 -18.39
C GLN A 6 4.27 -16.70 -17.81
N PRO A 7 4.60 -15.58 -18.47
CA PRO A 7 5.41 -14.50 -17.89
C PRO A 7 4.75 -13.89 -16.63
N LEU A 8 5.56 -13.48 -15.65
CA LEU A 8 5.12 -12.94 -14.37
C LEU A 8 4.55 -11.53 -14.49
N ARG A 9 3.52 -11.26 -13.68
CA ARG A 9 2.87 -9.96 -13.53
C ARG A 9 3.10 -9.45 -12.11
N ILE A 10 3.82 -8.33 -11.97
CA ILE A 10 4.22 -7.76 -10.68
C ILE A 10 3.43 -6.49 -10.41
N LEU A 11 2.80 -6.39 -9.24
CA LEU A 11 2.22 -5.16 -8.69
C LEU A 11 3.11 -4.65 -7.56
N SER A 12 3.63 -3.43 -7.69
CA SER A 12 4.47 -2.74 -6.69
C SER A 12 3.81 -1.45 -6.22
N LEU A 13 3.62 -1.31 -4.91
CA LEU A 13 2.95 -0.16 -4.29
C LEU A 13 3.92 0.64 -3.42
N ASP A 14 4.03 1.94 -3.71
CA ASP A 14 4.99 2.78 -3.00
C ASP A 14 4.51 3.16 -1.58
N GLY A 15 5.46 3.48 -0.72
CA GLY A 15 5.24 4.17 0.55
C GLY A 15 4.77 5.62 0.35
N GLY A 16 4.31 6.28 1.42
CA GLY A 16 3.84 7.68 1.35
C GLY A 16 2.78 8.11 2.35
N GLY A 17 2.55 7.33 3.42
CA GLY A 17 1.60 7.67 4.48
C GLY A 17 0.15 7.70 3.99
N VAL A 18 -0.61 8.72 4.41
CA VAL A 18 -2.04 8.87 4.07
C VAL A 18 -2.33 8.97 2.57
N ARG A 19 -1.30 9.22 1.74
CA ARG A 19 -1.41 9.30 0.28
C ARG A 19 -1.60 7.94 -0.41
N GLY A 20 -1.54 6.82 0.33
CA GLY A 20 -1.82 5.47 -0.19
C GLY A 20 -3.19 5.31 -0.85
N LEU A 21 -4.17 6.17 -0.51
CA LEU A 21 -5.48 6.20 -1.18
C LEU A 21 -5.36 6.48 -2.68
N SER A 22 -4.41 7.33 -3.09
CA SER A 22 -4.17 7.62 -4.50
C SER A 22 -3.77 6.36 -5.27
N SER A 23 -2.89 5.53 -4.69
CA SER A 23 -2.45 4.27 -5.26
C SER A 23 -3.60 3.27 -5.38
N LEU A 24 -4.49 3.20 -4.38
CA LEU A 24 -5.71 2.37 -4.46
C LEU A 24 -6.67 2.82 -5.55
N LEU A 25 -6.85 4.13 -5.76
CA LEU A 25 -7.72 4.65 -6.82
C LEU A 25 -7.16 4.35 -8.22
N ILE A 26 -5.84 4.48 -8.39
CA ILE A 26 -5.17 4.11 -9.64
C ILE A 26 -5.32 2.61 -9.91
N LEU A 27 -5.04 1.77 -8.90
CA LEU A 27 -5.21 0.33 -9.02
C LEU A 27 -6.65 -0.05 -9.34
N ARG A 28 -7.64 0.61 -8.72
CA ARG A 28 -9.06 0.41 -9.03
C ARG A 28 -9.35 0.70 -10.49
N SER A 29 -8.86 1.83 -11.02
CA SER A 29 -9.05 2.18 -12.43
C SER A 29 -8.43 1.15 -13.38
N ILE A 30 -7.24 0.62 -13.05
CA ILE A 30 -6.60 -0.47 -13.80
C ILE A 30 -7.50 -1.72 -13.80
N MET A 31 -7.96 -2.14 -12.61
CA MET A 31 -8.80 -3.32 -12.45
C MET A 31 -10.16 -3.15 -13.16
N GLU A 32 -10.76 -1.96 -13.14
CA GLU A 32 -11.99 -1.64 -13.89
C GLU A 32 -11.80 -1.78 -15.40
N ASN A 33 -10.64 -1.39 -15.92
CA ASN A 33 -10.33 -1.58 -17.33
C ASN A 33 -10.13 -3.06 -17.67
N ILE A 34 -9.48 -3.84 -16.80
CA ILE A 34 -9.39 -5.29 -16.97
C ILE A 34 -10.79 -5.95 -17.00
N ALA A 35 -11.70 -5.52 -16.12
CA ALA A 35 -13.07 -6.02 -16.09
C ALA A 35 -13.81 -5.77 -17.41
N LYS A 36 -13.67 -4.55 -17.96
CA LYS A 36 -14.29 -4.16 -19.23
C LYS A 36 -13.76 -4.98 -20.41
N GLU A 37 -12.44 -5.25 -20.44
CA GLU A 37 -11.82 -6.03 -21.51
C GLU A 37 -12.24 -7.51 -21.50
N LYS A 38 -12.48 -8.10 -20.32
CA LYS A 38 -12.94 -9.49 -20.21
C LYS A 38 -14.32 -9.74 -20.83
N LYS A 39 -15.21 -8.74 -20.84
CA LYS A 39 -16.58 -8.81 -21.40
C LYS A 39 -17.43 -9.98 -20.88
N ASP A 40 -17.10 -10.53 -19.71
CA ASP A 40 -17.78 -11.67 -19.09
C ASP A 40 -18.82 -11.26 -18.03
N GLY A 41 -19.00 -9.94 -17.83
CA GLY A 41 -19.92 -9.39 -16.83
C GLY A 41 -19.39 -9.40 -15.39
N THR A 42 -18.11 -9.72 -15.18
CA THR A 42 -17.49 -9.69 -13.85
C THR A 42 -17.60 -8.29 -13.24
N SER A 43 -18.16 -8.22 -12.02
CA SER A 43 -18.19 -6.97 -11.25
C SER A 43 -16.79 -6.66 -10.72
N ILE A 44 -16.37 -5.40 -10.84
CA ILE A 44 -15.12 -4.91 -10.23
C ILE A 44 -15.08 -5.17 -8.73
N ASP A 45 -16.21 -5.06 -8.04
CA ASP A 45 -16.29 -5.20 -6.59
C ASP A 45 -16.02 -6.64 -6.13
N SER A 46 -16.14 -7.62 -7.03
CA SER A 46 -15.80 -9.03 -6.76
C SER A 46 -14.39 -9.42 -7.23
N MET A 47 -13.66 -8.54 -7.91
CA MET A 47 -12.32 -8.83 -8.40
C MET A 47 -11.29 -8.65 -7.28
N ARG A 48 -10.40 -9.64 -7.13
CA ARG A 48 -9.28 -9.58 -6.21
C ARG A 48 -7.99 -9.38 -7.00
N PRO A 49 -7.17 -8.36 -6.71
CA PRO A 49 -5.90 -8.16 -7.41
C PRO A 49 -4.98 -9.39 -7.40
N CYS A 50 -5.06 -10.22 -6.36
CA CYS A 50 -4.31 -11.49 -6.25
C CYS A 50 -4.62 -12.52 -7.36
N ASP A 51 -5.74 -12.40 -8.07
CA ASP A 51 -6.08 -13.28 -9.20
C ASP A 51 -5.43 -12.80 -10.53
N TYR A 52 -4.90 -11.58 -10.55
CA TYR A 52 -4.41 -10.90 -11.77
C TYR A 52 -2.91 -10.59 -11.72
N PHE A 53 -2.31 -10.60 -10.54
CA PHE A 53 -0.89 -10.39 -10.32
C PHE A 53 -0.28 -11.61 -9.66
N ASP A 54 0.83 -12.09 -10.19
CA ASP A 54 1.55 -13.24 -9.66
C ASP A 54 2.43 -12.84 -8.47
N CYS A 55 2.85 -11.57 -8.42
CA CYS A 55 3.57 -10.95 -7.31
C CYS A 55 2.87 -9.66 -6.87
N ILE A 56 2.69 -9.48 -5.56
CA ILE A 56 2.16 -8.23 -4.98
C ILE A 56 3.11 -7.77 -3.88
N THR A 57 3.60 -6.54 -3.99
CA THR A 57 4.62 -6.00 -3.08
C THR A 57 4.41 -4.52 -2.79
N GLY A 58 5.07 -4.06 -1.73
CA GLY A 58 5.08 -2.65 -1.38
C GLY A 58 5.98 -2.33 -0.19
N ALA A 59 6.18 -1.03 0.04
CA ALA A 59 6.90 -0.49 1.19
C ALA A 59 6.00 0.46 1.98
N GLY A 60 6.21 0.55 3.30
CA GLY A 60 5.39 1.40 4.16
C GLY A 60 3.88 1.11 4.03
N ILE A 61 3.09 2.15 3.80
CA ILE A 61 1.64 2.01 3.55
C ILE A 61 1.34 1.15 2.31
N GLY A 62 2.17 1.23 1.27
CA GLY A 62 2.05 0.38 0.08
C GLY A 62 2.26 -1.09 0.42
N GLY A 63 3.16 -1.39 1.37
CA GLY A 63 3.34 -2.73 1.93
C GLY A 63 2.13 -3.20 2.73
N VAL A 64 1.51 -2.32 3.53
CA VAL A 64 0.27 -2.65 4.24
C VAL A 64 -0.84 -2.99 3.24
N ILE A 65 -1.02 -2.18 2.19
CA ILE A 65 -1.99 -2.44 1.11
C ILE A 65 -1.64 -3.75 0.39
N ALA A 66 -0.37 -4.02 0.12
CA ALA A 66 0.07 -5.27 -0.50
C ALA A 66 -0.30 -6.50 0.34
N LEU A 67 -0.19 -6.43 1.68
CA LEU A 67 -0.65 -7.51 2.57
C LEU A 67 -2.19 -7.65 2.55
N LEU A 68 -2.94 -6.54 2.51
CA LEU A 68 -4.40 -6.61 2.39
C LEU A 68 -4.83 -7.28 1.07
N LEU A 69 -4.23 -6.90 -0.05
CA LEU A 69 -4.61 -7.39 -1.38
C LEU A 69 -4.06 -8.78 -1.70
N GLY A 70 -2.83 -9.07 -1.26
CA GLY A 70 -2.12 -10.30 -1.60
C GLY A 70 -2.26 -11.38 -0.53
N ARG A 71 -1.99 -11.04 0.74
CA ARG A 71 -2.03 -12.01 1.84
C ARG A 71 -3.45 -12.31 2.30
N LEU A 72 -4.27 -11.28 2.53
CA LEU A 72 -5.68 -11.43 2.94
C LEU A 72 -6.64 -11.55 1.74
N LYS A 73 -6.12 -11.44 0.51
CA LYS A 73 -6.87 -11.62 -0.75
C LYS A 73 -8.11 -10.73 -0.86
N LEU A 74 -8.06 -9.53 -0.27
CA LEU A 74 -9.19 -8.60 -0.29
C LEU A 74 -9.51 -8.12 -1.71
N THR A 75 -10.78 -7.87 -1.95
CA THR A 75 -11.24 -7.13 -3.13
C THR A 75 -10.80 -5.66 -3.05
N MET A 76 -10.85 -4.94 -4.18
CA MET A 76 -10.57 -3.50 -4.20
C MET A 76 -11.49 -2.70 -3.27
N LEU A 77 -12.77 -3.09 -3.18
CA LEU A 77 -13.76 -2.43 -2.32
C LEU A 77 -13.43 -2.64 -0.84
N GLU A 78 -13.22 -3.90 -0.43
CA GLU A 78 -12.85 -4.23 0.94
C GLU A 78 -11.55 -3.52 1.34
N CYS A 79 -10.50 -3.62 0.53
CA CYS A 79 -9.25 -2.95 0.82
C CYS A 79 -9.41 -1.43 0.97
N THR A 80 -10.28 -0.80 0.18
CA THR A 80 -10.56 0.64 0.30
C THR A 80 -11.27 0.96 1.64
N VAL A 81 -12.22 0.13 2.07
CA VAL A 81 -12.91 0.30 3.36
C VAL A 81 -11.94 0.13 4.53
N GLU A 82 -11.13 -0.92 4.51
CA GLU A 82 -10.15 -1.19 5.56
C GLU A 82 -9.05 -0.11 5.61
N TYR A 83 -8.60 0.37 4.45
CA TYR A 83 -7.66 1.50 4.36
C TYR A 83 -8.20 2.76 5.04
N ARG A 84 -9.50 3.08 4.85
CA ARG A 84 -10.10 4.25 5.51
C ARG A 84 -10.04 4.15 7.03
N MET A 85 -10.23 2.95 7.58
CA MET A 85 -10.05 2.72 9.02
C MET A 85 -8.59 2.86 9.46
N LEU A 86 -7.64 2.35 8.68
CA LEU A 86 -6.21 2.56 8.97
C LEU A 86 -5.82 4.04 8.93
N SER A 87 -6.46 4.84 8.09
CA SER A 87 -6.22 6.28 7.98
C SER A 87 -6.93 7.13 9.05
N SER A 88 -7.79 6.54 9.89
CA SER A 88 -8.55 7.27 10.92
C SER A 88 -7.85 7.31 12.28
N LEU A 89 -6.52 7.19 12.30
CA LEU A 89 -5.75 7.29 13.53
C LEU A 89 -5.84 8.69 14.14
N ASN A 90 -5.89 8.74 15.47
CA ASN A 90 -5.75 9.99 16.18
C ASN A 90 -4.27 10.39 16.18
N TYR A 91 -3.99 11.64 15.83
CA TYR A 91 -2.68 12.23 16.07
C TYR A 91 -2.59 12.71 17.52
N ARG A 92 -1.41 12.56 18.12
CA ARG A 92 -1.06 13.16 19.40
C ARG A 92 -0.71 14.62 19.18
N ASP A 93 -0.63 15.37 20.27
CA ASP A 93 -0.10 16.74 20.26
C ASP A 93 1.23 16.80 19.48
N ALA A 94 1.39 17.78 18.59
CA ALA A 94 2.56 17.88 17.71
C ALA A 94 3.88 18.08 18.48
N SER A 95 3.82 18.51 19.76
CA SER A 95 4.97 18.57 20.65
C SER A 95 5.43 17.19 21.16
N ILE A 96 4.61 16.15 20.99
CA ILE A 96 4.85 14.80 21.48
C ILE A 96 5.23 13.90 20.30
N SER A 97 6.51 13.52 20.22
CA SER A 97 7.00 12.51 19.28
C SER A 97 6.97 11.11 19.91
N PRO A 98 6.49 10.07 19.20
CA PRO A 98 5.95 10.10 17.83
C PRO A 98 4.51 10.63 17.76
N LEU A 99 4.16 11.18 16.58
CA LEU A 99 2.85 11.78 16.30
C LEU A 99 1.68 10.80 16.41
N PHE A 100 1.89 9.52 16.13
CA PHE A 100 0.88 8.48 16.22
C PHE A 100 1.25 7.40 17.25
N ASP A 101 0.23 6.82 17.90
CA ASP A 101 0.43 5.62 18.71
C ASP A 101 0.44 4.37 17.83
N ILE A 102 1.55 3.64 17.85
CA ILE A 102 1.66 2.37 17.13
C ILE A 102 0.69 1.31 17.66
N ASN A 103 0.31 1.37 18.94
CA ASN A 103 -0.66 0.44 19.53
C ASN A 103 -2.07 0.68 19.00
N ASP A 104 -2.44 1.95 18.74
CA ASP A 104 -3.71 2.28 18.11
C ASP A 104 -3.75 1.69 16.70
N PHE A 105 -2.69 1.87 15.92
CA PHE A 105 -2.56 1.26 14.59
C PHE A 105 -2.60 -0.26 14.64
N LEU A 106 -1.88 -0.88 15.58
CA LEU A 106 -1.89 -2.33 15.78
C LEU A 106 -3.28 -2.84 16.17
N SER A 107 -4.04 -2.08 16.96
CA SER A 107 -5.42 -2.43 17.34
C SER A 107 -6.35 -2.48 16.13
N ILE A 108 -6.20 -1.54 15.20
CA ILE A 108 -6.94 -1.51 13.94
C ILE A 108 -6.51 -2.70 13.07
N CYS A 109 -5.21 -2.93 12.88
CA CYS A 109 -4.71 -4.07 12.12
C CYS A 109 -5.19 -5.42 12.69
N ASN A 110 -5.25 -5.56 14.02
CA ASN A 110 -5.81 -6.73 14.67
C ASN A 110 -7.30 -6.92 14.40
N ARG A 111 -8.09 -5.85 14.35
CA ARG A 111 -9.51 -5.93 13.95
C ARG A 111 -9.66 -6.37 12.49
N ILE A 112 -8.85 -5.81 11.59
CA ILE A 112 -8.88 -6.16 10.17
C ILE A 112 -8.53 -7.63 10.00
N THR A 113 -7.38 -8.07 10.52
CA THR A 113 -6.93 -9.45 10.36
C THR A 113 -7.93 -10.45 10.93
N LYS A 114 -8.49 -10.21 12.12
CA LYS A 114 -9.55 -11.05 12.72
C LYS A 114 -10.84 -11.12 11.90
N LYS A 115 -11.17 -10.07 11.13
CA LYS A 115 -12.37 -10.03 10.29
C LYS A 115 -12.24 -10.95 9.08
N TYR A 116 -11.04 -11.08 8.53
CA TYR A 116 -10.82 -11.77 7.25
C TYR A 116 -10.16 -13.14 7.40
N GLU A 117 -9.36 -13.37 8.45
CA GLU A 117 -8.64 -14.62 8.65
C GLU A 117 -8.52 -15.00 10.13
N ASN A 118 -8.52 -16.31 10.38
CA ASN A 118 -8.18 -16.91 11.67
C ASN A 118 -7.71 -18.36 11.45
N PRO A 119 -6.43 -18.71 11.67
CA PRO A 119 -5.34 -17.88 12.21
C PRO A 119 -4.95 -16.72 11.28
N ASN A 120 -4.14 -15.78 11.80
CA ASN A 120 -3.76 -14.55 11.10
C ASN A 120 -2.23 -14.39 10.99
N MET A 121 -1.52 -15.50 10.76
CA MET A 121 -0.05 -15.51 10.68
C MET A 121 0.43 -15.08 9.29
N LEU A 122 1.63 -14.48 9.23
CA LEU A 122 2.20 -14.01 7.96
C LEU A 122 2.34 -15.15 6.95
N GLN A 123 2.82 -16.31 7.41
CA GLN A 123 2.90 -17.55 6.63
C GLN A 123 2.02 -18.64 7.23
N GLU A 124 1.18 -19.26 6.39
CA GLU A 124 0.30 -20.35 6.77
C GLU A 124 0.41 -21.53 5.79
N PRO A 125 0.35 -22.78 6.28
CA PRO A 125 0.31 -23.96 5.43
C PRO A 125 -0.89 -23.91 4.48
N GLY A 126 -0.66 -24.12 3.18
CA GLY A 126 -1.75 -24.18 2.19
C GLY A 126 -2.28 -22.81 1.75
N ASN A 127 -1.64 -21.70 2.12
CA ASN A 127 -1.97 -20.41 1.50
C ASN A 127 -1.47 -20.36 0.05
N GLU A 128 -2.27 -20.91 -0.85
CA GLU A 128 -2.09 -20.82 -2.30
C GLU A 128 -2.56 -19.43 -2.75
N GLY A 129 -1.63 -18.51 -2.93
CA GLY A 129 -1.87 -17.13 -3.32
C GLY A 129 -0.72 -16.55 -4.15
N PRO A 130 -0.79 -15.28 -4.55
CA PRO A 130 0.32 -14.63 -5.22
C PRO A 130 1.53 -14.58 -4.29
N LEU A 131 2.72 -14.50 -4.87
CA LEU A 131 3.94 -14.20 -4.12
C LEU A 131 3.82 -12.80 -3.53
N THR A 132 3.41 -12.73 -2.25
CA THR A 132 3.28 -11.48 -1.52
C THR A 132 4.50 -11.30 -0.63
N PHE A 133 5.19 -10.18 -0.80
CA PHE A 133 6.38 -9.84 -0.03
C PHE A 133 6.48 -8.33 0.10
N VAL A 134 6.93 -7.83 1.25
CA VAL A 134 6.89 -6.40 1.56
C VAL A 134 8.20 -5.97 2.19
N TYR A 135 8.50 -4.68 2.07
CA TYR A 135 9.80 -4.13 2.45
C TYR A 135 9.69 -3.13 3.59
N ALA A 136 10.56 -3.28 4.57
CA ALA A 136 10.72 -2.36 5.69
C ALA A 136 12.19 -2.14 6.02
N MET A 137 12.53 -0.93 6.47
CA MET A 137 13.86 -0.62 6.94
C MET A 137 14.05 -1.06 8.39
N ALA A 138 15.05 -1.90 8.64
CA ALA A 138 15.51 -2.19 9.98
C ALA A 138 16.27 -0.99 10.55
N LYS A 139 16.31 -0.89 11.89
CA LYS A 139 16.96 0.20 12.64
C LYS A 139 18.47 0.27 12.37
N ASN A 140 19.09 -0.84 11.99
CA ASN A 140 20.48 -0.92 11.54
C ASN A 140 20.70 -0.41 10.11
N LYS A 141 19.66 0.14 9.46
CA LYS A 141 19.64 0.66 8.08
C LYS A 141 19.75 -0.42 7.00
N GLU A 142 19.47 -1.68 7.33
CA GLU A 142 19.33 -2.74 6.35
C GLU A 142 17.89 -2.84 5.87
N LEU A 143 17.71 -3.04 4.57
CA LEU A 143 16.40 -3.30 3.98
C LEU A 143 16.02 -4.76 4.22
N GLN A 144 14.84 -4.98 4.78
CA GLN A 144 14.33 -6.31 5.10
C GLN A 144 13.15 -6.66 4.19
N CYS A 145 13.17 -7.87 3.61
CA CYS A 145 12.08 -8.44 2.83
C CYS A 145 11.26 -9.39 3.72
N LEU A 146 9.99 -9.10 3.92
CA LEU A 146 9.07 -9.87 4.75
C LEU A 146 8.10 -10.63 3.84
N ARG A 147 8.16 -11.97 3.84
CA ARG A 147 7.51 -12.80 2.83
C ARG A 147 6.34 -13.59 3.40
N THR A 148 5.31 -13.80 2.59
CA THR A 148 4.15 -14.65 2.92
C THR A 148 4.33 -16.09 2.45
N TYR A 149 5.52 -16.47 2.00
CA TYR A 149 5.87 -17.80 1.51
C TYR A 149 7.25 -18.21 2.04
N PRO A 150 7.51 -19.52 2.21
CA PRO A 150 8.75 -19.97 2.81
C PRO A 150 9.99 -19.51 2.04
N SER A 151 10.92 -18.89 2.78
CA SER A 151 12.27 -18.56 2.32
C SER A 151 13.32 -18.92 3.39
N ALA A 152 14.56 -19.12 2.97
CA ALA A 152 15.67 -19.47 3.87
C ALA A 152 16.33 -18.25 4.51
N ASP A 153 16.05 -17.06 3.99
CA ASP A 153 16.60 -15.76 4.36
C ASP A 153 15.53 -14.84 4.96
N ASP A 154 14.46 -15.41 5.53
CA ASP A 154 13.44 -14.62 6.22
C ASP A 154 14.04 -14.01 7.51
N PRO A 155 13.95 -12.68 7.70
CA PRO A 155 14.58 -12.01 8.84
C PRO A 155 13.79 -12.14 10.15
N ILE A 156 12.59 -12.70 10.08
CA ILE A 156 11.67 -12.91 11.21
C ILE A 156 11.18 -14.37 11.18
N ASP A 157 10.48 -14.84 12.21
CA ASP A 157 9.69 -16.08 12.13
C ASP A 157 8.30 -15.77 11.56
N PRO A 158 8.06 -15.98 10.26
CA PRO A 158 6.79 -15.63 9.63
C PRO A 158 5.64 -16.57 10.01
N LYS A 159 5.93 -17.77 10.56
CA LYS A 159 4.91 -18.74 10.98
C LYS A 159 4.36 -18.42 12.36
N GLN A 160 5.14 -17.71 13.18
CA GLN A 160 4.75 -17.25 14.52
C GLN A 160 4.46 -15.75 14.60
N THR A 161 4.62 -15.01 13.49
CA THR A 161 4.39 -13.56 13.45
C THR A 161 3.01 -13.24 12.86
N PRO A 162 2.10 -12.60 13.62
CA PRO A 162 0.82 -12.14 13.08
C PRO A 162 0.99 -11.06 12.01
N ILE A 163 0.17 -11.10 10.96
CA ILE A 163 0.18 -10.12 9.85
C ILE A 163 0.04 -8.69 10.38
N SER A 164 -0.75 -8.47 11.44
CA SER A 164 -0.96 -7.17 12.05
C SER A 164 0.32 -6.54 12.63
N THR A 165 1.22 -7.37 13.17
CA THR A 165 2.51 -6.89 13.70
C THR A 165 3.47 -6.52 12.58
N VAL A 166 3.40 -7.22 11.45
CA VAL A 166 4.14 -6.88 10.22
C VAL A 166 3.64 -5.56 9.64
N MET A 167 2.32 -5.37 9.56
CA MET A 167 1.73 -4.10 9.15
C MET A 167 2.21 -2.94 10.02
N ALA A 168 2.28 -3.14 11.35
CA ALA A 168 2.82 -2.15 12.27
C ALA A 168 4.31 -1.85 12.00
N ALA A 169 5.13 -2.88 11.77
CA ALA A 169 6.55 -2.72 11.45
C ALA A 169 6.79 -1.91 10.16
N LEU A 170 5.92 -2.07 9.14
CA LEU A 170 6.00 -1.30 7.89
C LEU A 170 5.75 0.20 8.11
N MET A 171 4.98 0.60 9.13
CA MET A 171 4.61 2.00 9.35
C MET A 171 5.63 2.79 10.21
N THR A 172 6.74 2.18 10.61
CA THR A 172 7.71 2.71 11.58
C THR A 172 8.59 3.87 11.09
N ALA A 173 8.00 4.92 10.53
CA ALA A 173 8.74 6.13 10.14
C ALA A 173 9.08 7.00 11.36
N ARG A 174 10.37 7.33 11.53
CA ARG A 174 10.86 8.18 12.64
C ARG A 174 10.07 9.51 12.71
N GLY A 175 9.56 9.81 13.90
CA GLY A 175 8.73 10.99 14.17
C GLY A 175 7.22 10.75 13.99
N LEU A 176 6.83 9.79 13.14
CA LEU A 176 5.42 9.41 12.96
C LEU A 176 5.01 8.27 13.88
N PHE A 177 5.84 7.23 14.02
CA PHE A 177 5.55 6.06 14.84
C PHE A 177 6.77 5.62 15.68
N ASN A 178 6.50 4.86 16.73
CA ASN A 178 7.54 4.16 17.50
C ASN A 178 8.14 3.00 16.70
N GLU A 179 9.34 2.57 17.08
CA GLU A 179 9.93 1.34 16.53
C GLU A 179 9.13 0.10 16.92
N VAL A 180 9.17 -0.92 16.06
CA VAL A 180 8.53 -2.22 16.28
C VAL A 180 9.59 -3.29 16.19
N SER A 181 9.59 -4.25 17.13
CA SER A 181 10.49 -5.40 17.09
C SER A 181 9.73 -6.69 16.84
N LEU A 182 10.20 -7.48 15.88
CA LEU A 182 9.68 -8.80 15.56
C LEU A 182 10.74 -9.85 15.90
N ASN A 183 10.30 -11.06 16.23
CA ASN A 183 11.21 -12.16 16.59
C ASN A 183 11.62 -12.93 15.32
N GLY A 184 12.89 -13.29 15.24
CA GLY A 184 13.44 -14.27 14.30
C GLY A 184 13.17 -15.71 14.74
N GLU A 185 13.41 -16.66 13.83
CA GLU A 185 13.20 -18.09 14.07
C GLU A 185 14.08 -18.63 15.21
N PHE A 186 15.27 -18.07 15.41
CA PHE A 186 16.24 -18.52 16.41
C PHE A 186 16.20 -17.70 17.70
N GLY A 187 15.14 -16.91 17.91
CA GLY A 187 14.95 -16.06 19.09
C GLY A 187 15.72 -14.74 19.05
N ASP A 188 16.43 -14.45 17.95
CA ASP A 188 16.92 -13.13 17.62
C ASP A 188 15.76 -12.15 17.38
N LYS A 189 16.06 -10.85 17.39
CA LYS A 189 15.06 -9.80 17.20
C LYS A 189 15.50 -8.82 16.13
N VAL A 190 14.58 -8.47 15.24
CA VAL A 190 14.75 -7.43 14.24
C VAL A 190 13.87 -6.25 14.61
N THR A 191 14.50 -5.10 14.83
CA THR A 191 13.81 -3.84 15.15
C THR A 191 13.70 -2.98 13.90
N PHE A 192 12.48 -2.53 13.58
CA PHE A 192 12.14 -1.71 12.43
C PHE A 192 11.97 -0.24 12.82
N LEU A 193 12.64 0.64 12.07
CA LEU A 193 12.56 2.08 12.21
C LEU A 193 13.14 2.74 10.95
N ASP A 194 12.26 3.25 10.09
CA ASP A 194 12.63 3.94 8.86
C ASP A 194 12.99 5.42 9.10
N GLN A 195 13.72 5.99 8.17
CA GLN A 195 13.98 7.43 8.10
C GLN A 195 12.69 8.20 7.75
N PRO A 196 12.57 9.48 8.15
CA PRO A 196 11.44 10.29 7.74
C PRO A 196 11.51 10.59 6.23
N TYR A 197 10.35 10.86 5.64
CA TYR A 197 10.26 11.40 4.28
C TYR A 197 11.09 12.69 4.16
N PRO A 198 11.79 12.93 3.03
CA PRO A 198 11.85 12.13 1.80
C PRO A 198 12.94 11.03 1.80
N TRP A 199 13.64 10.79 2.90
CA TRP A 199 14.74 9.82 2.97
C TRP A 199 14.32 8.37 3.28
N SER A 200 13.02 8.13 3.49
CA SER A 200 12.42 6.80 3.67
C SER A 200 12.54 5.93 2.42
N PHE A 201 12.69 4.62 2.60
CA PHE A 201 12.56 3.68 1.48
C PHE A 201 11.09 3.61 1.03
N SER A 202 10.79 4.08 -0.18
CA SER A 202 9.42 4.22 -0.65
C SER A 202 9.06 3.34 -1.84
N ASN A 203 9.96 3.07 -2.78
CA ASN A 203 9.63 2.35 -4.02
C ASN A 203 10.44 1.04 -4.12
N PRO A 204 9.79 -0.14 -3.99
CA PRO A 204 10.47 -1.43 -3.98
C PRO A 204 10.63 -2.09 -5.35
N ILE A 205 10.48 -1.37 -6.47
CA ILE A 205 10.40 -2.01 -7.80
C ILE A 205 11.65 -2.83 -8.16
N THR A 206 12.85 -2.34 -7.81
CA THR A 206 14.11 -3.00 -8.16
C THR A 206 14.29 -4.30 -7.37
N GLU A 207 13.97 -4.22 -6.08
CA GLU A 207 14.00 -5.34 -5.15
C GLU A 207 12.93 -6.36 -5.51
N ALA A 208 11.75 -5.90 -5.93
CA ALA A 208 10.65 -6.76 -6.38
C ALA A 208 10.99 -7.60 -7.60
N VAL A 209 11.63 -7.00 -8.60
CA VAL A 209 12.12 -7.72 -9.78
C VAL A 209 13.13 -8.79 -9.37
N THR A 210 14.07 -8.42 -8.50
CA THR A 210 15.12 -9.32 -8.01
C THR A 210 14.54 -10.51 -7.24
N GLU A 211 13.62 -10.26 -6.31
CA GLU A 211 12.94 -11.30 -5.52
C GLU A 211 12.12 -12.24 -6.43
N ALA A 212 11.33 -11.68 -7.36
CA ALA A 212 10.48 -12.47 -8.26
C ALA A 212 11.32 -13.40 -9.17
N GLN A 213 12.41 -12.88 -9.75
CA GLN A 213 13.31 -13.67 -10.60
C GLN A 213 14.13 -14.69 -9.81
N GLY A 214 14.57 -14.33 -8.60
CA GLY A 214 15.28 -15.23 -7.70
C GLY A 214 14.44 -16.43 -7.27
N ARG A 215 13.13 -16.22 -7.07
CA ARG A 215 12.23 -17.28 -6.63
C ARG A 215 11.80 -18.24 -7.74
N ILE A 216 11.57 -17.72 -8.94
CA ILE A 216 11.12 -18.51 -10.09
C ILE A 216 12.21 -18.52 -11.15
N LYS A 217 13.14 -19.46 -11.01
CA LYS A 217 14.29 -19.61 -11.91
C LYS A 217 13.84 -19.72 -13.37
N GLY A 218 14.27 -18.77 -14.20
CA GLY A 218 13.93 -18.72 -15.62
C GLY A 218 12.56 -18.13 -15.94
N ALA A 219 11.87 -17.53 -14.97
CA ALA A 219 10.65 -16.78 -15.24
C ALA A 219 10.95 -15.46 -15.96
N GLU A 220 10.23 -15.23 -17.05
CA GLU A 220 10.16 -13.95 -17.72
C GLU A 220 9.21 -13.02 -16.97
N ILE A 221 9.49 -11.71 -16.95
CA ILE A 221 8.56 -10.71 -16.45
C ILE A 221 7.78 -10.16 -17.64
N GLY A 222 6.47 -10.39 -17.67
CA GLY A 222 5.60 -9.89 -18.72
C GLY A 222 5.14 -8.46 -18.48
N VAL A 223 4.81 -8.12 -17.23
CA VAL A 223 4.36 -6.77 -16.88
C VAL A 223 4.75 -6.40 -15.46
N ILE A 224 5.09 -5.13 -15.27
CA ILE A 224 5.26 -4.50 -13.97
C ILE A 224 4.32 -3.31 -13.87
N VAL A 225 3.49 -3.29 -12.85
CA VAL A 225 2.63 -2.16 -12.49
C VAL A 225 3.18 -1.57 -11.19
N SER A 226 3.92 -0.46 -11.29
CA SER A 226 4.42 0.30 -10.14
C SER A 226 3.57 1.55 -9.96
N ILE A 227 3.00 1.71 -8.77
CA ILE A 227 2.07 2.79 -8.44
C ILE A 227 2.63 3.61 -7.28
N GLY A 228 3.02 4.84 -7.60
CA GLY A 228 3.45 5.84 -6.63
C GLY A 228 2.29 6.40 -5.77
N THR A 229 2.65 7.07 -4.67
CA THR A 229 1.71 7.81 -3.81
C THR A 229 1.68 9.32 -4.12
N GLY A 230 2.29 9.73 -5.23
CA GLY A 230 2.47 11.13 -5.61
C GLY A 230 3.69 11.79 -4.94
N GLU A 231 4.22 12.82 -5.61
CA GLU A 231 5.30 13.65 -5.06
C GLU A 231 4.73 14.88 -4.35
N VAL A 232 5.47 15.34 -3.35
CA VAL A 232 5.28 16.65 -2.74
C VAL A 232 6.32 17.58 -3.34
N ALA A 233 5.92 18.71 -3.92
CA ALA A 233 6.87 19.67 -4.46
C ALA A 233 7.79 20.19 -3.33
N LYS A 234 9.07 20.41 -3.61
CA LYS A 234 10.05 20.81 -2.58
C LYS A 234 9.65 22.07 -1.83
N ASP A 235 9.04 23.01 -2.53
CA ASP A 235 8.56 24.28 -1.97
C ASP A 235 7.39 24.05 -1.00
N ASP A 236 6.60 23.00 -1.23
CA ASP A 236 5.46 22.61 -0.39
C ASP A 236 5.86 21.73 0.80
N ILE A 237 7.12 21.26 0.89
CA ILE A 237 7.59 20.40 1.99
C ILE A 237 7.55 21.17 3.32
N GLN A 238 7.93 22.45 3.30
CA GLN A 238 7.86 23.30 4.49
C GLN A 238 6.40 23.54 4.90
N ASP A 239 5.51 23.79 3.94
CA ASP A 239 4.08 23.98 4.21
C ASP A 239 3.42 22.71 4.74
N LEU A 240 3.80 21.53 4.25
CA LEU A 240 3.34 20.24 4.78
C LEU A 240 3.93 19.90 6.15
N ALA A 241 5.18 20.31 6.41
CA ALA A 241 5.79 20.18 7.73
C ALA A 241 5.15 21.14 8.75
N LEU A 242 4.79 22.36 8.32
CA LEU A 242 4.01 23.33 9.10
C LEU A 242 2.58 22.85 9.34
N LEU A 243 1.92 22.24 8.36
CA LEU A 243 0.61 21.61 8.53
C LEU A 243 0.63 20.46 9.54
N GLY A 244 1.75 19.73 9.63
CA GLY A 244 1.98 18.73 10.69
C GLY A 244 2.29 19.32 12.07
N GLN A 245 2.48 20.65 12.18
CA GLN A 245 2.83 21.39 13.41
C GLN A 245 1.75 22.41 13.83
N LEU A 246 0.71 22.63 13.01
CA LEU A 246 -0.30 23.66 13.25
C LEU A 246 -1.49 23.12 14.07
N ASP A 247 -1.68 23.67 15.27
CA ASP A 247 -2.93 23.58 16.02
C ASP A 247 -4.02 24.37 15.30
N LEU A 248 -4.88 23.68 14.54
CA LEU A 248 -5.99 24.31 13.80
C LEU A 248 -7.34 24.05 14.49
N PRO A 249 -8.08 25.10 14.88
CA PRO A 249 -9.39 24.94 15.48
C PRO A 249 -10.38 24.30 14.49
N GLY A 250 -11.24 23.42 15.03
CA GLY A 250 -11.99 22.39 14.31
C GLY A 250 -12.94 22.82 13.18
N SER A 251 -13.16 24.12 12.95
CA SER A 251 -13.97 24.63 11.83
C SER A 251 -13.19 24.79 10.51
N LEU A 252 -11.85 24.82 10.54
CA LEU A 252 -11.01 24.92 9.33
C LEU A 252 -10.70 23.56 8.68
N ASN A 253 -10.93 22.46 9.41
CA ASN A 253 -10.61 21.10 8.98
C ASN A 253 -11.36 20.66 7.71
N GLN A 254 -12.59 21.12 7.50
CA GLN A 254 -13.39 20.77 6.31
C GLN A 254 -13.06 21.62 5.08
N SER A 255 -12.49 22.82 5.26
CA SER A 255 -12.13 23.73 4.17
C SER A 255 -10.70 23.49 3.70
N LEU A 256 -9.77 23.12 4.59
CA LEU A 256 -8.41 22.74 4.20
C LEU A 256 -8.35 21.39 3.48
N LEU A 257 -9.18 20.41 3.86
CA LEU A 257 -9.37 19.18 3.07
C LEU A 257 -9.88 19.45 1.64
N LYS A 258 -10.57 20.57 1.40
CA LYS A 258 -10.97 21.01 0.05
C LYS A 258 -9.88 21.79 -0.68
N ILE A 259 -8.95 22.45 0.03
CA ILE A 259 -7.83 23.23 -0.52
C ILE A 259 -6.59 22.37 -0.80
N VAL A 260 -6.39 21.25 -0.09
CA VAL A 260 -5.33 20.26 -0.40
C VAL A 260 -5.69 19.41 -1.62
N TRP A 261 -6.95 19.46 -2.07
CA TRP A 261 -7.49 18.66 -3.18
C TRP A 261 -7.25 19.18 -4.61
N PRO A 262 -6.62 20.34 -4.90
CA PRO A 262 -6.25 20.67 -6.27
C PRO A 262 -4.79 21.16 -6.37
N LEU A 263 -3.80 20.26 -6.21
CA LEU A 263 -2.45 20.55 -6.71
C LEU A 263 -1.92 19.34 -7.48
N SER A 264 -1.68 19.60 -8.76
CA SER A 264 -1.67 18.68 -9.88
C SER A 264 -0.27 18.40 -10.42
N LEU A 265 0.04 17.11 -10.65
CA LEU A 265 0.73 16.48 -11.82
C LEU A 265 2.07 17.07 -12.36
N PRO A 266 2.88 16.30 -13.12
CA PRO A 266 2.85 14.85 -13.41
C PRO A 266 4.20 14.17 -13.10
N TYR A 267 4.26 12.88 -12.71
CA TYR A 267 5.33 12.01 -13.23
C TYR A 267 4.92 10.53 -13.38
N ARG A 268 5.12 10.09 -14.63
CA ARG A 268 5.31 8.76 -15.24
C ARG A 268 4.90 7.52 -14.43
N ALA A 269 3.78 6.88 -14.82
CA ALA A 269 3.82 5.42 -14.91
C ALA A 269 4.67 5.08 -16.13
N VAL A 270 5.81 4.45 -15.90
CA VAL A 270 6.58 3.85 -16.98
C VAL A 270 6.10 2.41 -17.11
N SER A 271 5.23 2.16 -18.10
CA SER A 271 5.01 0.81 -18.61
C SER A 271 6.17 0.49 -19.56
N TRP A 272 7.00 -0.48 -19.22
CA TRP A 272 7.84 -1.17 -20.19
C TRP A 272 7.07 -2.42 -20.66
N ALA A 273 6.22 -2.24 -21.67
CA ALA A 273 5.84 -3.33 -22.55
C ALA A 273 6.64 -3.15 -23.83
N PHE A 274 7.48 -4.12 -24.19
CA PHE A 274 8.14 -4.14 -25.49
C PHE A 274 7.07 -4.02 -26.58
N GLY A 275 7.01 -2.86 -27.24
CA GLY A 275 6.26 -2.66 -28.47
C GLY A 275 4.84 -2.10 -28.34
N SER A 276 4.59 -1.09 -27.50
CA SER A 276 3.71 0.07 -27.83
C SER A 276 3.49 0.97 -26.62
N SER A 277 3.95 2.21 -26.71
CA SER A 277 3.74 3.26 -25.72
C SER A 277 2.27 3.72 -25.73
N VAL A 278 1.48 3.28 -24.75
CA VAL A 278 0.15 3.85 -24.48
C VAL A 278 0.32 4.95 -23.42
N HIS A 279 0.25 6.20 -23.85
CA HIS A 279 0.20 7.35 -22.97
C HIS A 279 -1.22 7.49 -22.40
N TRP A 280 -1.37 7.42 -21.08
CA TRP A 280 -2.61 7.82 -20.40
C TRP A 280 -2.47 9.28 -19.95
N GLU A 281 -3.32 10.17 -20.45
CA GLU A 281 -3.53 11.49 -19.85
C GLU A 281 -4.60 11.35 -18.75
N ALA A 282 -4.20 11.12 -17.49
CA ALA A 282 -5.13 11.02 -16.35
C ALA A 282 -5.97 12.28 -16.13
N ARG A 283 -5.60 13.40 -16.77
CA ARG A 283 -6.29 14.68 -16.67
C ARG A 283 -7.72 14.63 -17.22
N SER A 284 -7.95 13.89 -18.32
CA SER A 284 -9.26 13.86 -19.00
C SER A 284 -10.28 12.98 -18.28
N LEU A 285 -9.85 11.82 -17.76
CA LEU A 285 -10.68 10.92 -16.96
C LEU A 285 -11.13 11.60 -15.65
N TYR A 286 -10.22 12.35 -15.03
CA TYR A 286 -10.47 13.06 -13.77
C TYR A 286 -11.46 14.23 -13.92
N LEU A 287 -11.32 15.03 -14.98
CA LEU A 287 -12.25 16.15 -15.27
C LEU A 287 -13.66 15.68 -15.61
N ASN A 288 -13.80 14.53 -16.30
CA ASN A 288 -15.11 13.98 -16.65
C ASN A 288 -15.81 13.36 -15.42
N ALA A 289 -15.06 12.73 -14.51
CA ALA A 289 -15.60 12.26 -13.23
C ALA A 289 -16.07 13.42 -12.34
N MET A 290 -15.34 14.54 -12.32
CA MET A 290 -15.75 15.74 -11.58
C MET A 290 -17.00 16.41 -12.16
N LYS A 291 -17.14 16.49 -13.50
CA LYS A 291 -18.35 17.06 -14.12
C LYS A 291 -19.61 16.23 -13.85
N ALA A 292 -19.47 14.91 -13.77
CA ALA A 292 -20.58 14.01 -13.42
C ALA A 292 -20.99 14.14 -11.94
N ALA A 293 -20.03 14.34 -11.03
CA ALA A 293 -20.31 14.49 -9.59
C ALA A 293 -20.92 15.86 -9.23
N LEU A 294 -20.64 16.91 -10.00
CA LEU A 294 -21.14 18.28 -9.76
C LEU A 294 -22.53 18.54 -10.39
N ALA A 295 -23.08 17.61 -11.16
CA ALA A 295 -24.35 17.77 -11.87
C ALA A 295 -25.58 17.22 -11.12
N ILE A 296 -25.44 16.74 -9.88
CA ILE A 296 -26.55 16.20 -9.09
C ILE A 296 -27.16 17.32 -8.23
N PRO A 297 -28.40 17.78 -8.49
CA PRO A 297 -29.04 18.78 -7.64
C PRO A 297 -29.43 18.15 -6.30
N ILE A 298 -29.10 18.82 -5.20
CA ILE A 298 -29.55 18.47 -3.85
C ILE A 298 -31.04 18.87 -3.75
N GLN A 299 -31.94 17.89 -3.74
CA GLN A 299 -33.31 18.08 -3.26
C GLN A 299 -33.46 17.50 -1.86
N ASN A 300 -34.15 18.27 -1.03
CA ASN A 300 -34.32 18.15 0.42
C ASN A 300 -34.89 16.81 0.88
N PHE A 301 -34.41 16.31 2.01
CA PHE A 301 -35.15 15.41 2.87
C PHE A 301 -35.36 16.09 4.24
N GLU A 302 -36.52 16.72 4.41
CA GLU A 302 -37.21 16.80 5.69
C GLU A 302 -38.21 15.63 5.72
N GLY A 303 -38.28 14.95 6.87
CA GLY A 303 -39.16 13.81 7.13
C GLY A 303 -38.61 12.92 8.23
#